data_AF-A0AAV3XJP9-F1
#
_entry.id   AF-A0AAV3XJP9-F1
#
_cell.length_a   1.000
_cell.length_b   1.000
_cell.length_c   1.000
_cell.angle_alpha   90.00
_cell.angle_beta   90.00
_cell.angle_gamma   90.00
#
_symmetry.space_group_name_H-M   'P 1'
#
loop_
_entity.id
_entity.type
_entity.pdbx_description
1 polymer ?
#
loop_
_entity_poly.entity_id
_entity_poly.type
_entity_poly.pdbx_seq_one_letter_code
_entity_poly.pdbx_strand_id
1 'polypeptide(L)'
;MAYTHRLATTEDAKSIAPLMTAFAQERESVDPSMLLKPNYDFEQYVAYQLSKPLSYCWVLEYNDGETESKIIVGFFFTYTYDETPPASLPEELRQYQQLENPFQPRRVGSVLGLYVQPNHRKPDAIAPACRRHIAQLIEAGIQTAENLKVTDIDVLVSAEQTGIHALLERLGFHKAAVQYTRHYEIPTDGELPSLHPPHPELSEITLPAPSAIPLRNLETNELIRKPNGEPVFLMPLRDEEGELILSSDGLPIYPTPLRDPEKNDWVFDATGELVTCPILQDETGEIVEYKGIPQFCPPAYETAARGIRLQRDAQGNYVFCPVERDNSGKIVRSPDGVPVFKQPLLV
;
A
#
# COMPACT_ATOMS: atom_id res chain seq x y z
N MET A 1 -0.55 3.92 48.67
CA MET A 1 0.43 4.24 47.60
C MET A 1 1.32 3.03 47.35
N ALA A 2 1.14 2.37 46.20
CA ALA A 2 1.87 1.16 45.85
C ALA A 2 2.27 1.17 44.37
N TYR A 3 3.42 0.59 44.06
CA TYR A 3 3.91 0.43 42.70
C TYR A 3 3.99 -1.05 42.34
N THR A 4 3.56 -1.39 41.14
CA THR A 4 3.70 -2.74 40.55
C THR A 4 4.24 -2.64 39.13
N HIS A 5 4.83 -3.72 38.63
CA HIS A 5 5.21 -3.81 37.22
C HIS A 5 4.61 -5.06 36.59
N ARG A 6 4.31 -4.98 35.30
CA ARG A 6 3.81 -6.09 34.48
C ARG A 6 4.18 -5.87 33.02
N LEU A 7 4.02 -6.92 32.21
CA LEU A 7 4.03 -6.75 30.76
C LEU A 7 2.80 -5.97 30.30
N ALA A 8 3.02 -5.07 29.35
CA ALA A 8 1.97 -4.37 28.64
C ALA A 8 1.29 -5.31 27.64
N THR A 9 0.04 -5.00 27.36
CA THR A 9 -0.78 -5.56 26.29
C THR A 9 -1.07 -4.47 25.27
N THR A 10 -1.58 -4.83 24.10
CA THR A 10 -1.98 -3.84 23.08
C THR A 10 -3.02 -2.84 23.57
N GLU A 11 -3.82 -3.20 24.57
CA GLU A 11 -4.82 -2.31 25.18
C GLU A 11 -4.18 -1.15 25.98
N ASP A 12 -2.94 -1.34 26.44
CA ASP A 12 -2.20 -0.31 27.19
C ASP A 12 -1.66 0.80 26.28
N ALA A 13 -1.76 0.68 24.96
CA ALA A 13 -1.16 1.60 24.00
C ALA A 13 -1.56 3.07 24.25
N LYS A 14 -2.86 3.30 24.48
CA LYS A 14 -3.40 4.63 24.78
C LYS A 14 -2.83 5.26 26.06
N SER A 15 -2.54 4.44 27.07
CA SER A 15 -1.98 4.89 28.35
C SER A 15 -0.46 5.10 28.27
N ILE A 16 0.23 4.35 27.43
CA ILE A 16 1.69 4.46 27.22
C ILE A 16 2.03 5.59 26.25
N ALA A 17 1.18 5.88 25.26
CA ALA A 17 1.46 6.86 24.22
C ALA A 17 1.87 8.25 24.76
N PRO A 18 1.19 8.85 25.76
CA PRO A 18 1.62 10.12 26.35
C PRO A 18 3.01 10.06 26.98
N LEU A 19 3.40 8.91 27.55
CA LEU A 19 4.73 8.69 28.12
C LEU A 19 5.79 8.60 27.01
N MET A 20 5.46 7.91 25.91
CA MET A 20 6.34 7.82 24.74
C MET A 20 6.53 9.19 24.08
N THR A 21 5.48 9.99 23.99
CA THR A 21 5.55 11.40 23.54
C THR A 21 6.50 12.20 24.43
N ALA A 22 6.33 12.13 25.76
CA ALA A 22 7.17 12.86 26.70
C ALA A 22 8.65 12.41 26.63
N PHE A 23 8.90 11.11 26.48
CA PHE A 23 10.23 10.57 26.22
C PHE A 23 10.86 11.16 24.95
N ALA A 24 10.10 11.18 23.85
CA ALA A 24 10.58 11.66 22.56
C ALA A 24 10.85 13.19 22.59
N GLN A 25 10.02 13.95 23.29
CA GLN A 25 10.22 15.39 23.51
C GLN A 25 11.44 15.70 24.37
N GLU A 26 11.65 14.93 25.46
CA GLU A 26 12.88 15.05 26.26
C GLU A 26 14.12 14.74 25.38
N ARG A 27 14.03 13.78 24.46
CA ARG A 27 15.11 13.46 23.53
C ARG A 27 15.40 14.58 22.52
N GLU A 28 14.38 15.12 21.86
CA GLU A 28 14.50 16.26 20.93
C GLU A 28 15.13 17.49 21.61
N SER A 29 14.78 17.75 22.88
CA SER A 29 15.32 18.89 23.64
C SER A 29 16.82 18.79 23.93
N VAL A 30 17.37 17.56 23.94
CA VAL A 30 18.78 17.28 24.22
C VAL A 30 19.59 17.15 22.93
N ASP A 31 18.98 16.64 21.87
CA ASP A 31 19.61 16.44 20.57
C ASP A 31 18.82 17.21 19.48
N PRO A 32 19.22 18.45 19.15
CA PRO A 32 18.48 19.29 18.20
C PRO A 32 18.50 18.73 16.77
N SER A 33 19.31 17.71 16.47
CA SER A 33 19.28 17.01 15.19
C SER A 33 18.15 15.98 15.09
N MET A 34 17.54 15.60 16.22
CA MET A 34 16.45 14.63 16.32
C MET A 34 15.10 15.34 16.46
N LEU A 35 14.65 15.97 15.38
CA LEU A 35 13.36 16.67 15.35
C LEU A 35 12.18 15.70 15.28
N LEU A 36 11.16 15.95 16.10
CA LEU A 36 9.91 15.21 16.06
C LEU A 36 9.11 15.59 14.82
N LYS A 37 8.55 14.57 14.17
CA LYS A 37 7.63 14.78 13.06
C LYS A 37 6.37 15.48 13.59
N PRO A 38 5.91 16.56 12.93
CA PRO A 38 4.62 17.16 13.27
C PRO A 38 3.50 16.12 13.19
N ASN A 39 2.60 16.13 14.17
CA ASN A 39 1.43 15.25 14.24
C ASN A 39 1.76 13.73 14.20
N TYR A 40 2.91 13.31 14.75
CA TYR A 40 3.24 11.89 14.85
C TYR A 40 2.25 11.13 15.74
N ASP A 41 1.67 10.05 15.22
CA ASP A 41 0.72 9.22 15.95
C ASP A 41 1.44 8.22 16.88
N PHE A 42 1.67 8.67 18.12
CA PHE A 42 2.31 7.84 19.15
C PHE A 42 1.44 6.67 19.63
N GLU A 43 0.11 6.78 19.55
CA GLU A 43 -0.78 5.69 19.94
C GLU A 43 -0.67 4.54 18.94
N GLN A 44 -0.75 4.85 17.64
CA GLN A 44 -0.53 3.87 16.59
C GLN A 44 0.88 3.27 16.65
N TYR A 45 1.91 4.11 16.89
CA TYR A 45 3.29 3.64 17.04
C TYR A 45 3.44 2.63 18.19
N VAL A 46 2.92 2.95 19.38
CA VAL A 46 3.01 2.06 20.54
C VAL A 46 2.21 0.78 20.31
N ALA A 47 0.99 0.87 19.78
CA ALA A 47 0.19 -0.31 19.43
C ALA A 47 0.94 -1.21 18.45
N TYR A 48 1.56 -0.62 17.42
CA TYR A 48 2.39 -1.35 16.45
C TYR A 48 3.56 -2.06 17.13
N GLN A 49 4.31 -1.39 18.00
CA GLN A 49 5.45 -2.01 18.70
C GLN A 49 5.03 -3.11 19.66
N LEU A 50 3.87 -2.99 20.32
CA LEU A 50 3.31 -4.02 21.20
C LEU A 50 2.77 -5.24 20.43
N SER A 51 2.37 -5.05 19.16
CA SER A 51 1.89 -6.15 18.30
C SER A 51 3.02 -6.97 17.68
N LYS A 52 4.26 -6.45 17.68
CA LYS A 52 5.40 -7.14 17.08
C LYS A 52 5.81 -8.36 17.89
N PRO A 53 6.11 -9.49 17.24
CA PRO A 53 6.77 -10.60 17.91
C PRO A 53 8.12 -10.15 18.45
N LEU A 54 8.55 -10.74 19.58
CA LEU A 54 9.85 -10.48 20.22
C LEU A 54 10.07 -9.04 20.69
N SER A 55 8.99 -8.24 20.75
CA SER A 55 8.96 -6.88 21.27
C SER A 55 8.17 -6.87 22.57
N TYR A 56 8.75 -6.30 23.63
CA TYR A 56 8.22 -6.37 24.99
C TYR A 56 8.24 -4.99 25.63
N CYS A 57 7.19 -4.69 26.40
CA CYS A 57 7.12 -3.46 27.18
C CYS A 57 6.73 -3.81 28.61
N TRP A 58 7.61 -3.50 29.56
CA TRP A 58 7.28 -3.54 30.97
C TRP A 58 6.72 -2.20 31.39
N VAL A 59 5.54 -2.17 31.99
CA VAL A 59 4.91 -0.95 32.49
C VAL A 59 5.05 -0.86 34.00
N LEU A 60 5.26 0.36 34.49
CA LEU A 60 5.21 0.70 35.90
C LEU A 60 3.84 1.28 36.21
N GLU A 61 3.11 0.59 37.07
CA GLU A 61 1.79 0.98 37.54
C GLU A 61 1.89 1.61 38.92
N TYR A 62 1.15 2.70 39.12
CA TYR A 62 1.01 3.38 40.40
C TYR A 62 -0.45 3.35 40.85
N ASN A 63 -0.64 3.02 42.12
CA ASN A 63 -1.92 3.16 42.83
C ASN A 63 -1.75 4.21 43.93
N ASP A 64 -2.53 5.28 43.87
CA ASP A 64 -2.50 6.39 44.83
C ASP A 64 -3.13 6.04 46.19
N GLY A 65 -3.92 4.97 46.25
CA GLY A 65 -4.63 4.49 47.44
C GLY A 65 -6.02 5.11 47.61
N GLU A 66 -6.42 6.04 46.74
CA GLU A 66 -7.74 6.66 46.74
C GLU A 66 -8.72 5.89 45.85
N THR A 67 -8.20 5.15 44.87
CA THR A 67 -8.97 4.32 43.94
C THR A 67 -8.35 2.92 43.79
N GLU A 68 -9.17 1.92 43.44
CA GLU A 68 -8.65 0.60 43.04
C GLU A 68 -7.96 0.64 41.67
N SER A 69 -8.20 1.68 40.87
CA SER A 69 -7.59 1.84 39.55
C SER A 69 -6.09 2.13 39.66
N LYS A 70 -5.31 1.38 38.88
CA LYS A 70 -3.89 1.63 38.68
C LYS A 70 -3.69 2.47 37.43
N ILE A 71 -2.78 3.43 37.50
CA ILE A 71 -2.36 4.24 36.34
C ILE A 71 -0.94 3.86 35.91
N ILE A 72 -0.69 3.84 34.60
CA ILE A 72 0.66 3.60 34.07
C ILE A 72 1.44 4.92 34.12
N VAL A 73 2.57 4.90 34.84
CA VAL A 73 3.42 6.07 35.08
C VAL A 73 4.83 5.93 34.52
N GLY A 74 5.15 4.76 33.95
CA GLY A 74 6.41 4.50 33.29
C GLY A 74 6.37 3.26 32.41
N PHE A 75 7.36 3.13 31.55
CA PHE A 75 7.54 1.99 30.67
C PHE A 75 9.03 1.68 30.45
N PHE A 76 9.33 0.44 30.11
CA PHE A 76 10.61 -0.03 29.60
C PHE A 76 10.38 -0.92 28.39
N PHE A 77 10.72 -0.41 27.22
CA PHE A 77 10.43 -1.01 25.93
C PHE A 77 11.69 -1.62 25.33
N THR A 78 11.65 -2.91 25.02
CA THR A 78 12.76 -3.67 24.44
C THR A 78 12.28 -4.51 23.27
N TYR A 79 13.19 -4.87 22.37
CA TYR A 79 12.95 -5.92 21.38
C TYR A 79 14.17 -6.80 21.27
N THR A 80 13.96 -8.05 20.87
CA THR A 80 15.01 -9.05 20.75
C THR A 80 15.12 -9.54 19.32
N TYR A 81 16.34 -9.77 18.87
CA TYR A 81 16.62 -10.30 17.54
C TYR A 81 17.90 -11.14 17.54
N ASP A 82 17.99 -12.05 16.57
CA ASP A 82 19.20 -12.80 16.27
C ASP A 82 19.97 -12.07 15.17
N GLU A 83 21.25 -11.77 15.39
CA GLU A 83 22.16 -11.37 14.31
C GLU A 83 22.52 -12.58 13.42
N THR A 84 22.32 -13.80 13.93
CA THR A 84 22.49 -15.02 13.16
C THR A 84 21.32 -15.16 12.17
N PRO A 85 21.57 -15.40 10.88
CA PRO A 85 20.49 -15.66 9.94
C PRO A 85 19.69 -16.91 10.29
N PRO A 86 18.43 -16.99 9.84
CA PRO A 86 17.66 -18.22 9.96
C PRO A 86 18.34 -19.35 9.21
N ALA A 87 18.29 -20.57 9.77
CA ALA A 87 18.90 -21.76 9.16
C ALA A 87 18.37 -22.06 7.74
N SER A 88 17.16 -21.60 7.43
CA SER A 88 16.51 -21.72 6.13
C SER A 88 17.00 -20.71 5.07
N LEU A 89 17.93 -19.81 5.41
CA LEU A 89 18.45 -18.83 4.47
C LEU A 89 19.20 -19.54 3.32
N PRO A 90 18.93 -19.22 2.04
CA PRO A 90 19.66 -19.77 0.89
C PRO A 90 21.18 -19.58 1.00
N GLU A 91 21.95 -20.54 0.48
CA GLU A 91 23.40 -20.57 0.63
C GLU A 91 24.11 -19.33 0.08
N GLU A 92 23.68 -18.82 -1.07
CA GLU A 92 24.24 -17.61 -1.68
C GLU A 92 24.08 -16.38 -0.76
N LEU A 93 22.91 -16.24 -0.12
CA LEU A 93 22.65 -15.14 0.82
C LEU A 93 23.42 -15.33 2.14
N ARG A 94 23.63 -16.58 2.58
CA ARG A 94 24.49 -16.86 3.74
C ARG A 94 25.93 -16.45 3.50
N GLN A 95 26.47 -16.75 2.31
CA GLN A 95 27.83 -16.34 1.93
C GLN A 95 27.96 -14.83 1.87
N TYR A 96 26.96 -14.13 1.31
CA TYR A 96 26.94 -12.68 1.29
C TYR A 96 26.97 -12.07 2.70
N GLN A 97 26.13 -12.56 3.62
CA GLN A 97 26.15 -12.10 5.01
C GLN A 97 27.49 -12.32 5.73
N GLN A 98 28.17 -13.45 5.46
CA GLN A 98 29.49 -13.71 6.04
C GLN A 98 30.55 -12.70 5.56
N LEU A 99 30.36 -12.11 4.38
CA LEU A 99 31.25 -11.07 3.86
C LEU A 99 30.92 -9.68 4.44
N GLU A 100 29.65 -9.41 4.74
CA GLU A 100 29.22 -8.10 5.26
C GLU A 100 29.53 -7.89 6.74
N ASN A 101 29.59 -8.95 7.55
CA ASN A 101 29.82 -8.83 8.99
C ASN A 101 31.06 -9.64 9.44
N PRO A 102 32.16 -8.97 9.85
CA PRO A 102 33.36 -9.67 10.32
C PRO A 102 33.23 -10.19 11.77
N PHE A 103 32.16 -9.87 12.49
CA PHE A 103 31.98 -10.25 13.89
C PHE A 103 31.16 -11.53 14.07
N GLN A 104 31.36 -12.20 15.21
CA GLN A 104 30.52 -13.32 15.59
C GLN A 104 29.09 -12.82 15.88
N PRO A 105 28.06 -13.44 15.28
CA PRO A 105 26.69 -13.04 15.53
C PRO A 105 26.26 -13.23 16.99
N ARG A 106 25.51 -12.26 17.51
CA ARG A 106 24.94 -12.25 18.86
C ARG A 106 23.43 -12.50 18.84
N ARG A 107 22.86 -12.78 20.00
CA ARG A 107 21.42 -12.63 20.25
C ARG A 107 21.24 -11.39 21.09
N VAL A 108 20.60 -10.36 20.55
CA VAL A 108 20.62 -9.02 21.12
C VAL A 108 19.24 -8.64 21.63
N GLY A 109 19.20 -8.07 22.83
CA GLY A 109 18.07 -7.32 23.35
C GLY A 109 18.35 -5.83 23.25
N SER A 110 17.65 -5.12 22.38
CA SER A 110 17.84 -3.68 22.20
C SER A 110 16.74 -2.90 22.92
N VAL A 111 17.14 -1.87 23.67
CA VAL A 111 16.21 -0.98 24.37
C VAL A 111 15.75 0.13 23.42
N LEU A 112 14.44 0.23 23.22
CA LEU A 112 13.82 1.33 22.46
C LEU A 112 13.60 2.56 23.33
N GLY A 113 13.27 2.37 24.60
CA GLY A 113 13.07 3.49 25.51
C GLY A 113 12.76 3.04 26.94
N LEU A 114 13.21 3.86 27.89
CA LEU A 114 12.89 3.76 29.31
C LEU A 114 12.41 5.14 29.74
N TYR A 115 11.18 5.22 30.21
CA TYR A 115 10.62 6.47 30.70
C TYR A 115 9.83 6.24 31.97
N VAL A 116 10.02 7.13 32.94
CA VAL A 116 9.16 7.24 34.12
C VAL A 116 8.83 8.71 34.28
N GLN A 117 7.57 9.03 34.53
CA GLN A 117 7.14 10.42 34.76
C GLN A 117 7.98 11.08 35.87
N PRO A 118 8.38 12.36 35.73
CA PRO A 118 9.29 13.02 36.66
C PRO A 118 8.93 12.88 38.14
N ASN A 119 7.65 13.04 38.48
CA ASN A 119 7.13 12.94 39.86
C ASN A 119 7.27 11.53 40.47
N HIS A 120 7.50 10.50 39.64
CA HIS A 120 7.65 9.12 40.06
C HIS A 120 9.13 8.63 40.02
N ARG A 121 10.09 9.50 39.65
CA ARG A 121 11.53 9.15 39.55
C ARG A 121 12.26 9.11 40.91
N LYS A 122 11.84 9.96 41.87
CA LYS A 122 12.43 10.06 43.22
C LYS A 122 11.32 9.98 44.28
N PRO A 123 11.00 8.79 44.80
CA PRO A 123 9.85 8.62 45.70
C PRO A 123 10.14 9.06 47.15
N ASP A 124 11.11 9.94 47.38
CA ASP A 124 11.53 10.37 48.73
C ASP A 124 10.39 11.01 49.55
N ALA A 125 9.29 11.44 48.90
CA ALA A 125 8.09 11.95 49.56
C ALA A 125 6.93 10.93 49.70
N ILE A 126 6.96 9.77 49.00
CA ILE A 126 5.75 8.96 48.75
C ILE A 126 5.81 7.57 49.41
N ALA A 127 6.98 6.92 49.52
CA ALA A 127 7.15 5.69 50.32
C ALA A 127 8.62 5.28 50.49
N PRO A 128 9.15 5.08 51.72
CA PRO A 128 10.54 4.65 51.95
C PRO A 128 10.92 3.28 51.35
N ALA A 129 9.94 2.39 51.14
CA ALA A 129 10.13 1.06 50.54
C ALA A 129 10.27 1.09 49.00
N CYS A 130 10.09 2.25 48.37
CA CYS A 130 9.86 2.41 46.93
C CYS A 130 11.06 2.94 46.14
N ARG A 131 12.27 2.99 46.73
CA ARG A 131 13.46 3.66 46.17
C ARG A 131 14.06 3.08 44.87
N ARG A 132 13.40 2.13 44.20
CA ARG A 132 14.00 1.34 43.09
C ARG A 132 13.10 1.07 41.88
N HIS A 133 12.02 1.79 41.65
CA HIS A 133 11.08 1.43 40.55
C HIS A 133 11.67 1.46 39.14
N ILE A 134 12.57 2.42 38.86
CA ILE A 134 13.32 2.42 37.60
C ILE A 134 14.20 1.16 37.51
N ALA A 135 14.86 0.78 38.61
CA ALA A 135 15.66 -0.44 38.67
C ALA A 135 14.80 -1.70 38.48
N GLN A 136 13.60 -1.75 39.07
CA GLN A 136 12.66 -2.87 38.90
C GLN A 136 12.25 -3.07 37.43
N LEU A 137 12.02 -1.99 36.69
CA LEU A 137 11.75 -2.09 35.25
C LEU A 137 12.97 -2.68 34.51
N ILE A 138 14.17 -2.19 34.80
CA ILE A 138 15.40 -2.67 34.14
C ILE A 138 15.65 -4.15 34.50
N GLU A 139 15.55 -4.51 35.77
CA GLU A 139 15.69 -5.89 36.27
C GLU A 139 14.68 -6.84 35.60
N ALA A 140 13.43 -6.41 35.41
CA ALA A 140 12.43 -7.20 34.69
C ALA A 140 12.81 -7.44 33.22
N GLY A 141 13.40 -6.45 32.56
CA GLY A 141 13.92 -6.63 31.20
C GLY A 141 15.19 -7.50 31.16
N ILE A 142 16.09 -7.41 32.14
CA ILE A 142 17.22 -8.34 32.29
C ILE A 142 16.70 -9.78 32.43
N GLN A 143 15.72 -10.00 33.31
CA GLN A 143 15.12 -11.32 33.49
C GLN A 143 14.49 -11.85 32.20
N THR A 144 13.86 -10.98 31.41
CA THR A 144 13.30 -11.33 30.11
C THR A 144 14.41 -11.75 29.12
N ALA A 145 15.51 -11.00 29.09
CA ALA A 145 16.68 -11.29 28.26
C ALA A 145 17.32 -12.64 28.64
N GLU A 146 17.49 -12.92 29.94
CA GLU A 146 17.99 -14.19 30.45
C GLU A 146 17.10 -15.37 30.03
N ASN A 147 15.78 -15.22 30.16
CA ASN A 147 14.80 -16.25 29.76
C ASN A 147 14.89 -16.57 28.26
N LEU A 148 15.14 -15.55 27.44
CA LEU A 148 15.30 -15.68 25.99
C LEU A 148 16.73 -16.08 25.56
N LYS A 149 17.64 -16.23 26.53
CA LYS A 149 19.07 -16.50 26.31
C LYS A 149 19.73 -15.46 25.41
N VAL A 150 19.32 -14.21 25.56
CA VAL A 150 19.98 -13.05 24.95
C VAL A 150 21.40 -12.98 25.48
N THR A 151 22.37 -12.79 24.59
CA THR A 151 23.79 -12.69 24.95
C THR A 151 24.17 -11.28 25.36
N ASP A 152 23.51 -10.26 24.77
CA ASP A 152 23.87 -8.86 24.92
C ASP A 152 22.62 -7.99 25.02
N ILE A 153 22.60 -7.05 25.97
CA ILE A 153 21.55 -6.02 26.08
C ILE A 153 22.15 -4.67 25.70
N ASP A 154 21.76 -4.17 24.52
CA ASP A 154 22.25 -2.90 23.99
C ASP A 154 21.32 -1.75 24.43
N VAL A 155 21.88 -0.77 25.15
CA VAL A 155 21.16 0.40 25.67
C VAL A 155 21.90 1.67 25.29
N LEU A 156 21.23 2.57 24.56
CA LEU A 156 21.75 3.91 24.29
C LEU A 156 21.27 4.89 25.37
N VAL A 157 22.20 5.58 26.01
CA VAL A 157 21.92 6.54 27.07
C VAL A 157 22.59 7.88 26.75
N SER A 158 21.86 8.99 26.89
CA SER A 158 22.45 10.32 26.72
C SER A 158 23.54 10.60 27.77
N ALA A 159 24.62 11.27 27.38
CA ALA A 159 25.77 11.54 28.25
C ALA A 159 25.38 12.28 29.54
N GLU A 160 24.39 13.17 29.48
CA GLU A 160 23.94 13.99 30.60
C GLU A 160 23.16 13.20 31.69
N GLN A 161 22.68 11.99 31.37
CA GLN A 161 21.83 11.20 32.28
C GLN A 161 22.64 10.42 33.33
N THR A 162 23.52 11.09 34.07
CA THR A 162 24.49 10.47 35.01
C THR A 162 23.88 9.47 36.00
N GLY A 163 22.64 9.71 36.45
CA GLY A 163 21.91 8.80 37.34
C GLY A 163 21.58 7.44 36.72
N ILE A 164 21.22 7.39 35.43
CA ILE A 164 20.93 6.11 34.76
C ILE A 164 22.22 5.37 34.42
N HIS A 165 23.30 6.08 34.04
CA HIS A 165 24.63 5.49 33.88
C HIS A 165 25.06 4.74 35.15
N ALA A 166 24.99 5.41 36.31
CA ALA A 166 25.35 4.80 37.59
C ALA A 166 24.41 3.66 38.02
N LEU A 167 23.15 3.66 37.56
CA LEU A 167 22.23 2.54 37.79
C LEU A 167 22.61 1.34 36.93
N LEU A 168 22.83 1.53 35.63
CA LEU A 168 23.21 0.48 34.70
C LEU A 168 24.54 -0.18 35.10
N GLU A 169 25.55 0.61 35.49
CA GLU A 169 26.83 0.08 35.98
C GLU A 169 26.66 -0.82 37.23
N ARG A 170 25.77 -0.43 38.17
CA ARG A 170 25.45 -1.27 39.34
C ARG A 170 24.69 -2.55 38.98
N LEU A 171 23.98 -2.55 37.86
CA LEU A 171 23.26 -3.71 37.32
C LEU A 171 24.14 -4.56 36.38
N GLY A 172 25.43 -4.26 36.27
CA GLY A 172 26.40 -5.08 35.52
C GLY A 172 26.61 -4.66 34.07
N PHE A 173 25.99 -3.57 33.60
CA PHE A 173 26.30 -3.00 32.30
C PHE A 173 27.67 -2.32 32.33
N HIS A 174 28.36 -2.33 31.19
CA HIS A 174 29.61 -1.60 31.00
C HIS A 174 29.49 -0.66 29.80
N LYS A 175 30.23 0.46 29.84
CA LYS A 175 30.25 1.42 28.72
C LYS A 175 31.05 0.82 27.57
N ALA A 176 30.37 0.54 26.46
CA ALA A 176 30.99 -0.05 25.27
C ALA A 176 31.51 0.99 24.28
N ALA A 177 30.87 2.16 24.16
CA ALA A 177 31.19 3.15 23.14
C ALA A 177 30.94 4.60 23.59
N VAL A 178 31.56 5.54 22.88
CA VAL A 178 31.28 6.98 22.93
C VAL A 178 30.83 7.42 21.55
N GLN A 179 29.70 8.13 21.47
CA GLN A 179 29.17 8.67 20.22
C GLN A 179 29.60 10.13 20.04
N TYR A 180 30.12 10.46 18.86
CA TYR A 180 30.34 11.82 18.39
C TYR A 180 29.39 12.12 17.24
N THR A 181 28.69 13.25 17.31
CA THR A 181 27.76 13.69 16.26
C THR A 181 28.17 15.07 15.76
N ARG A 182 28.17 15.25 14.43
CA ARG A 182 28.31 16.56 13.79
C ARG A 182 27.09 16.78 12.90
N HIS A 183 26.32 17.81 13.22
CA HIS A 183 25.15 18.20 12.44
C HIS A 183 25.53 19.17 11.33
N TYR A 184 24.89 19.02 10.17
CA TYR A 184 24.97 19.94 9.04
C TYR A 184 23.56 20.31 8.61
N GLU A 185 23.32 21.60 8.39
CA GLU A 185 22.09 22.06 7.75
C GLU A 185 22.22 21.88 6.24
N ILE A 186 21.25 21.18 5.64
CA ILE A 186 21.15 20.98 4.19
C ILE A 186 19.99 21.85 3.70
N PRO A 187 20.18 22.64 2.62
CA PRO A 187 19.09 23.39 2.00
C PRO A 187 17.94 22.46 1.60
N THR A 188 16.70 22.87 1.88
CA THR A 188 15.50 22.06 1.63
C THR A 188 15.23 21.77 0.15
N ASP A 189 15.84 22.54 -0.74
CA ASP A 189 15.69 22.49 -2.20
C ASP A 189 16.92 21.92 -2.93
N GLY A 190 17.93 21.44 -2.19
CA GLY A 190 19.12 20.85 -2.79
C GLY A 190 18.87 19.45 -3.36
N GLU A 191 19.34 19.18 -4.57
CA GLU A 191 19.45 17.80 -5.08
C GLU A 191 20.45 17.03 -4.22
N LEU A 192 19.98 15.94 -3.59
CA LEU A 192 20.81 15.09 -2.75
C LEU A 192 21.29 13.86 -3.54
N PRO A 193 22.55 13.43 -3.34
CA PRO A 193 23.00 12.17 -3.90
C PRO A 193 22.17 11.02 -3.32
N SER A 194 21.71 10.12 -4.18
CA SER A 194 21.06 8.89 -3.73
C SER A 194 22.08 8.01 -3.01
N LEU A 195 21.76 7.62 -1.77
CA LEU A 195 22.51 6.64 -1.00
C LEU A 195 21.90 5.23 -1.09
N HIS A 196 20.84 5.07 -1.88
CA HIS A 196 20.25 3.76 -2.13
C HIS A 196 21.09 3.02 -3.17
N PRO A 197 21.22 1.68 -3.04
CA PRO A 197 21.77 0.89 -4.13
C PRO A 197 20.94 1.16 -5.39
N PRO A 198 21.55 1.13 -6.59
CA PRO A 198 20.79 1.25 -7.83
C PRO A 198 19.69 0.20 -7.77
N HIS A 199 18.43 0.63 -7.85
CA HIS A 199 17.34 -0.31 -7.94
C HIS A 199 17.63 -1.19 -9.15
N PRO A 200 17.63 -2.53 -9.02
CA PRO A 200 17.54 -3.35 -10.22
C PRO A 200 16.32 -2.81 -10.96
N GLU A 201 16.50 -2.41 -12.22
CA GLU A 201 15.41 -1.94 -13.07
C GLU A 201 14.27 -2.93 -12.86
N LEU A 202 13.19 -2.48 -12.20
CA LEU A 202 12.02 -3.30 -12.05
C LEU A 202 11.66 -3.66 -13.47
N SER A 203 11.83 -4.94 -13.84
CA SER A 203 11.52 -5.40 -15.18
C SER A 203 10.13 -4.86 -15.48
N GLU A 204 10.01 -4.07 -16.55
CA GLU A 204 8.75 -3.43 -16.91
C GLU A 204 7.65 -4.46 -16.72
N ILE A 205 6.69 -4.15 -15.86
CA ILE A 205 5.57 -5.05 -15.59
C ILE A 205 4.91 -5.24 -16.94
N THR A 206 5.19 -6.36 -17.58
CA THR A 206 4.61 -6.71 -18.86
C THR A 206 3.19 -7.10 -18.51
N LEU A 207 2.28 -6.14 -18.64
CA LEU A 207 0.86 -6.40 -18.46
C LEU A 207 0.51 -7.60 -19.36
N PRO A 208 -0.24 -8.60 -18.83
CA PRO A 208 -0.63 -9.72 -19.65
C PRO A 208 -1.36 -9.20 -20.90
N ALA A 209 -1.07 -9.81 -22.05
CA ALA A 209 -1.70 -9.43 -23.32
C ALA A 209 -3.23 -9.36 -23.12
N PRO A 210 -3.90 -8.29 -23.61
CA PRO A 210 -5.35 -8.16 -23.53
C PRO A 210 -6.06 -9.45 -23.94
N SER A 211 -6.87 -9.97 -23.04
CA SER A 211 -7.51 -11.29 -23.19
C SER A 211 -8.95 -11.17 -23.71
N ALA A 212 -9.42 -12.25 -24.33
CA ALA A 212 -10.77 -12.35 -24.85
C ALA A 212 -11.82 -12.17 -23.74
N ILE A 213 -12.81 -11.29 -23.93
CA ILE A 213 -13.86 -11.03 -22.95
C ILE A 213 -15.08 -11.93 -23.25
N PRO A 214 -15.50 -12.83 -22.33
CA PRO A 214 -16.69 -13.66 -22.57
C PRO A 214 -17.94 -12.78 -22.61
N LEU A 215 -18.72 -12.89 -23.70
CA LEU A 215 -19.99 -12.16 -23.81
C LEU A 215 -21.07 -12.86 -22.98
N ARG A 216 -21.74 -12.09 -22.12
CA ARG A 216 -22.78 -12.59 -21.22
C ARG A 216 -24.10 -11.87 -21.41
N ASN A 217 -25.19 -12.57 -21.15
CA ASN A 217 -26.50 -11.94 -20.98
C ASN A 217 -26.45 -11.07 -19.71
N LEU A 218 -26.82 -9.79 -19.81
CA LEU A 218 -26.74 -8.85 -18.69
C LEU A 218 -27.72 -9.17 -17.55
N GLU A 219 -28.83 -9.84 -17.86
CA GLU A 219 -29.87 -10.17 -16.87
C GLU A 219 -29.61 -11.50 -16.18
N THR A 220 -29.20 -12.52 -16.95
CA THR A 220 -29.00 -13.89 -16.42
C THR A 220 -27.55 -14.24 -16.09
N ASN A 221 -26.60 -13.40 -16.53
CA ASN A 221 -25.16 -13.64 -16.42
C ASN A 221 -24.66 -14.91 -17.15
N GLU A 222 -25.50 -15.55 -17.97
CA GLU A 222 -25.15 -16.73 -18.75
C GLU A 222 -24.29 -16.37 -19.97
N LEU A 223 -23.41 -17.29 -20.37
CA LEU A 223 -22.60 -17.12 -21.58
C LEU A 223 -23.49 -17.14 -22.81
N ILE A 224 -23.31 -16.14 -23.67
CA ILE A 224 -23.91 -16.14 -25.00
C ILE A 224 -23.19 -17.18 -25.85
N ARG A 225 -23.97 -17.97 -26.60
CA ARG A 225 -23.45 -19.03 -27.45
C ARG A 225 -23.78 -18.74 -28.90
N LYS A 226 -22.84 -19.04 -29.79
CA LYS A 226 -23.04 -19.10 -31.23
C LYS A 226 -24.09 -20.17 -31.57
N PRO A 227 -24.67 -20.16 -32.79
CA PRO A 227 -25.60 -21.20 -33.23
C PRO A 227 -25.07 -22.64 -33.14
N ASN A 228 -23.74 -22.83 -33.21
CA ASN A 228 -23.07 -24.12 -33.06
C ASN A 228 -22.89 -24.57 -31.59
N GLY A 229 -23.30 -23.74 -30.61
CA GLY A 229 -23.20 -24.00 -29.17
C GLY A 229 -21.92 -23.50 -28.50
N GLU A 230 -20.95 -22.98 -29.24
CA GLU A 230 -19.69 -22.45 -28.67
C GLU A 230 -19.91 -21.09 -27.97
N PRO A 231 -19.22 -20.80 -26.86
CA PRO A 231 -19.32 -19.50 -26.21
C PRO A 231 -18.71 -18.38 -27.06
N VAL A 232 -19.35 -17.21 -27.02
CA VAL A 232 -18.91 -16.01 -27.72
C VAL A 232 -17.93 -15.23 -26.87
N PHE A 233 -16.82 -14.81 -27.48
CA PHE A 233 -15.84 -13.92 -26.87
C PHE A 233 -15.64 -12.68 -27.73
N LEU A 234 -15.53 -11.51 -27.09
CA LEU A 234 -15.09 -10.27 -27.72
C LEU A 234 -13.57 -10.25 -27.71
N MET A 235 -13.00 -10.19 -28.91
CA MET A 235 -11.55 -10.04 -29.11
C MET A 235 -11.22 -8.56 -29.21
N PRO A 236 -10.06 -8.11 -28.69
CA PRO A 236 -9.59 -6.75 -28.93
C PRO A 236 -9.32 -6.56 -30.43
N LEU A 237 -9.55 -5.35 -30.92
CA LEU A 237 -9.31 -4.97 -32.31
C LEU A 237 -7.81 -5.03 -32.63
N ARG A 238 -7.52 -5.46 -33.85
CA ARG A 238 -6.17 -5.53 -34.41
C ARG A 238 -6.15 -4.86 -35.78
N ASP A 239 -5.02 -4.27 -36.13
CA ASP A 239 -4.79 -3.72 -37.47
C ASP A 239 -4.49 -4.81 -38.51
N GLU A 240 -4.15 -4.41 -39.74
CA GLU A 240 -3.88 -5.33 -40.84
C GLU A 240 -2.61 -6.17 -40.60
N GLU A 241 -1.65 -5.62 -39.85
CA GLU A 241 -0.42 -6.29 -39.42
C GLU A 241 -0.64 -7.24 -38.24
N GLY A 242 -1.81 -7.17 -37.59
CA GLY A 242 -2.20 -7.98 -36.45
C GLY A 242 -1.77 -7.40 -35.11
N GLU A 243 -1.30 -6.15 -35.06
CA GLU A 243 -0.97 -5.42 -33.84
C GLU A 243 -2.22 -4.90 -33.13
N LEU A 244 -2.15 -4.77 -31.80
CA LEU A 244 -3.29 -4.33 -31.00
C LEU A 244 -3.57 -2.86 -31.24
N ILE A 245 -4.83 -2.56 -31.51
CA ILE A 245 -5.25 -1.17 -31.63
C ILE A 245 -5.63 -0.64 -30.23
N LEU A 246 -4.98 0.46 -29.84
CA LEU A 246 -5.10 1.09 -28.52
C LEU A 246 -5.83 2.44 -28.61
N SER A 247 -6.54 2.80 -27.55
CA SER A 247 -7.11 4.14 -27.37
C SER A 247 -6.04 5.17 -27.01
N SER A 248 -6.42 6.46 -26.94
CA SER A 248 -5.53 7.54 -26.49
C SER A 248 -4.97 7.34 -25.07
N ASP A 249 -5.67 6.54 -24.24
CA ASP A 249 -5.26 6.18 -22.88
C ASP A 249 -4.39 4.90 -22.84
N GLY A 250 -4.02 4.34 -23.99
CA GLY A 250 -3.21 3.12 -24.10
C GLY A 250 -3.98 1.83 -23.78
N LEU A 251 -5.32 1.86 -23.84
CA LEU A 251 -6.16 0.69 -23.54
C LEU A 251 -6.59 -0.05 -24.81
N PRO A 252 -6.67 -1.40 -24.80
CA PRO A 252 -7.16 -2.18 -25.93
C PRO A 252 -8.63 -1.86 -26.23
N ILE A 253 -8.94 -1.67 -27.52
CA ILE A 253 -10.29 -1.36 -27.97
C ILE A 253 -11.03 -2.66 -28.31
N TYR A 254 -12.24 -2.82 -27.78
CA TYR A 254 -13.11 -3.97 -28.09
C TYR A 254 -14.27 -3.53 -28.97
N PRO A 255 -14.67 -4.35 -29.96
CA PRO A 255 -15.79 -4.02 -30.83
C PRO A 255 -17.11 -4.00 -30.06
N THR A 256 -18.03 -3.12 -30.49
CA THR A 256 -19.37 -3.06 -29.90
C THR A 256 -20.29 -4.10 -30.57
N PRO A 257 -20.80 -5.12 -29.85
CA PRO A 257 -21.66 -6.14 -30.44
C PRO A 257 -23.04 -5.60 -30.83
N LEU A 258 -23.56 -6.05 -31.97
CA LEU A 258 -24.86 -5.63 -32.51
C LEU A 258 -26.01 -6.39 -31.84
N ARG A 259 -27.09 -5.67 -31.53
CA ARG A 259 -28.33 -6.21 -30.96
C ARG A 259 -29.51 -6.02 -31.90
N ASP A 260 -30.35 -7.05 -31.98
CA ASP A 260 -31.64 -7.02 -32.66
C ASP A 260 -32.63 -6.24 -31.77
N PRO A 261 -33.15 -5.10 -32.23
CA PRO A 261 -34.06 -4.26 -31.44
C PRO A 261 -35.42 -4.93 -31.19
N GLU A 262 -35.87 -5.87 -32.04
CA GLU A 262 -37.15 -6.55 -31.86
C GLU A 262 -37.05 -7.69 -30.84
N LYS A 263 -35.94 -8.45 -30.88
CA LYS A 263 -35.73 -9.62 -30.03
C LYS A 263 -34.98 -9.31 -28.74
N ASN A 264 -34.37 -8.13 -28.67
CA ASN A 264 -33.42 -7.76 -27.62
C ASN A 264 -32.28 -8.78 -27.46
N ASP A 265 -31.84 -9.36 -28.59
CA ASP A 265 -30.86 -10.45 -28.62
C ASP A 265 -29.67 -10.12 -29.52
N TRP A 266 -28.57 -10.86 -29.37
CA TRP A 266 -27.35 -10.67 -30.13
C TRP A 266 -27.51 -11.13 -31.59
N VAL A 267 -26.86 -10.40 -32.48
CA VAL A 267 -26.96 -10.65 -33.91
C VAL A 267 -25.78 -11.47 -34.40
N PHE A 268 -26.07 -12.57 -35.09
CA PHE A 268 -25.08 -13.41 -35.76
C PHE A 268 -25.26 -13.33 -37.28
N ASP A 269 -24.15 -13.40 -38.01
CA ASP A 269 -24.15 -13.45 -39.47
C ASP A 269 -24.49 -14.86 -40.00
N ALA A 270 -24.50 -15.02 -41.32
CA ALA A 270 -24.81 -16.30 -41.97
C ALA A 270 -23.78 -17.41 -41.66
N THR A 271 -22.58 -17.05 -41.22
CA THR A 271 -21.53 -17.99 -40.80
C THR A 271 -21.62 -18.36 -39.32
N GLY A 272 -22.49 -17.67 -38.57
CA GLY A 272 -22.68 -17.87 -37.13
C GLY A 272 -21.74 -17.03 -36.26
N GLU A 273 -21.03 -16.06 -36.85
CA GLU A 273 -20.16 -15.14 -36.13
C GLU A 273 -20.93 -13.92 -35.63
N LEU A 274 -20.50 -13.39 -34.48
CA LEU A 274 -21.15 -12.22 -33.86
C LEU A 274 -20.93 -10.99 -34.73
N VAL A 275 -22.02 -10.32 -35.10
CA VAL A 275 -21.94 -9.05 -35.82
C VAL A 275 -21.59 -7.93 -34.85
N THR A 276 -20.61 -7.11 -35.20
CA THR A 276 -20.17 -5.96 -34.40
C THR A 276 -20.24 -4.67 -35.20
N CYS A 277 -20.46 -3.55 -34.52
CA CYS A 277 -20.39 -2.22 -35.11
C CYS A 277 -18.97 -1.93 -35.59
N PRO A 278 -18.77 -1.43 -36.82
CA PRO A 278 -17.47 -0.98 -37.31
C PRO A 278 -16.92 0.17 -36.47
N ILE A 279 -15.61 0.19 -36.23
CA ILE A 279 -14.97 1.33 -35.56
C ILE A 279 -14.95 2.55 -36.49
N LEU A 280 -15.17 3.73 -35.92
CA LEU A 280 -15.15 4.98 -36.67
C LEU A 280 -13.70 5.45 -36.84
N GLN A 281 -13.28 5.56 -38.09
CA GLN A 281 -11.99 6.14 -38.48
C GLN A 281 -12.20 7.47 -39.22
N ASP A 282 -11.24 8.37 -39.07
CA ASP A 282 -11.19 9.61 -39.83
C ASP A 282 -10.58 9.40 -41.24
N GLU A 283 -10.12 10.47 -41.89
CA GLU A 283 -9.57 10.37 -43.25
C GLU A 283 -8.12 9.87 -43.28
N THR A 284 -7.40 9.95 -42.17
CA THR A 284 -6.04 9.43 -42.05
C THR A 284 -6.03 7.98 -41.56
N GLY A 285 -7.20 7.41 -41.26
CA GLY A 285 -7.34 6.08 -40.69
C GLY A 285 -7.23 6.05 -39.17
N GLU A 286 -7.11 7.22 -38.52
CA GLU A 286 -7.05 7.31 -37.07
C GLU A 286 -8.42 7.08 -36.44
N ILE A 287 -8.43 6.44 -35.26
CA ILE A 287 -9.66 6.17 -34.53
C ILE A 287 -10.22 7.45 -33.95
N VAL A 288 -11.51 7.64 -34.18
CA VAL A 288 -12.23 8.79 -33.64
C VAL A 288 -12.68 8.48 -32.22
N GLU A 289 -12.20 9.29 -31.28
CA GLU A 289 -12.61 9.23 -29.89
C GLU A 289 -13.44 10.45 -29.47
N TYR A 290 -14.28 10.23 -28.47
CA TYR A 290 -14.98 11.29 -27.74
C TYR A 290 -14.76 11.09 -26.24
N LYS A 291 -14.09 12.04 -25.59
CA LYS A 291 -13.71 11.97 -24.16
C LYS A 291 -12.99 10.66 -23.78
N GLY A 292 -12.03 10.21 -24.62
CA GLY A 292 -11.27 8.98 -24.41
C GLY A 292 -12.03 7.69 -24.75
N ILE A 293 -13.25 7.79 -25.30
CA ILE A 293 -14.07 6.63 -25.66
C ILE A 293 -14.08 6.46 -27.19
N PRO A 294 -13.59 5.32 -27.72
CA PRO A 294 -13.68 4.99 -29.15
C PRO A 294 -15.12 5.02 -29.66
N GLN A 295 -15.32 5.66 -30.81
CA GLN A 295 -16.62 5.76 -31.45
C GLN A 295 -16.80 4.65 -32.49
N PHE A 296 -18.02 4.14 -32.62
CA PHE A 296 -18.38 3.10 -33.57
C PHE A 296 -19.53 3.57 -34.45
N CYS A 297 -19.58 3.11 -35.70
CA CYS A 297 -20.67 3.39 -36.62
C CYS A 297 -21.94 2.69 -36.12
N PRO A 298 -23.00 3.44 -35.76
CA PRO A 298 -24.23 2.83 -35.26
C PRO A 298 -24.98 2.10 -36.37
N PRO A 299 -25.76 1.06 -36.05
CA PRO A 299 -26.56 0.35 -37.04
C PRO A 299 -27.64 1.25 -37.64
N ALA A 300 -27.93 0.99 -38.91
CA ALA A 300 -29.06 1.57 -39.61
C ALA A 300 -30.34 0.78 -39.35
N TYR A 301 -31.46 1.48 -39.29
CA TYR A 301 -32.76 0.90 -39.03
C TYR A 301 -33.78 1.29 -40.09
N GLU A 302 -34.74 0.41 -40.32
CA GLU A 302 -35.88 0.64 -41.20
C GLU A 302 -37.21 0.33 -40.49
N THR A 303 -38.29 0.97 -40.94
CA THR A 303 -39.63 0.73 -40.38
C THR A 303 -40.25 -0.52 -40.99
N ALA A 304 -40.68 -1.45 -40.15
CA ALA A 304 -41.42 -2.65 -40.52
C ALA A 304 -42.82 -2.64 -39.89
N ALA A 305 -43.72 -3.48 -40.41
CA ALA A 305 -45.12 -3.54 -39.96
C ALA A 305 -45.31 -3.83 -38.46
N ARG A 306 -44.27 -4.28 -37.74
CA ARG A 306 -44.27 -4.60 -36.31
C ARG A 306 -43.31 -3.77 -35.46
N GLY A 307 -42.64 -2.76 -36.03
CA GLY A 307 -41.68 -1.94 -35.30
C GLY A 307 -40.47 -1.52 -36.14
N ILE A 308 -39.33 -1.37 -35.47
CA ILE A 308 -38.06 -0.99 -36.08
C ILE A 308 -37.23 -2.26 -36.24
N ARG A 309 -36.70 -2.49 -37.44
CA ARG A 309 -35.78 -3.61 -37.71
C ARG A 309 -34.43 -3.10 -38.21
N LEU A 310 -33.39 -3.91 -38.03
CA LEU A 310 -32.07 -3.63 -38.58
C LEU A 310 -32.13 -3.65 -40.11
N GLN A 311 -31.61 -2.59 -40.75
CA GLN A 311 -31.55 -2.50 -42.19
C GLN A 311 -30.49 -3.46 -42.74
N ARG A 312 -30.80 -4.12 -43.87
CA ARG A 312 -29.87 -4.95 -44.62
C ARG A 312 -29.71 -4.48 -46.05
N ASP A 313 -28.51 -4.68 -46.61
CA ASP A 313 -28.24 -4.42 -48.02
C ASP A 313 -28.80 -5.54 -48.93
N ALA A 314 -28.61 -5.40 -50.25
CA ALA A 314 -29.07 -6.38 -51.24
C ALA A 314 -28.38 -7.74 -51.13
N GLN A 315 -27.24 -7.80 -50.44
CA GLN A 315 -26.44 -9.00 -50.17
C GLN A 315 -26.81 -9.63 -48.83
N GLY A 316 -27.64 -8.97 -48.02
CA GLY A 316 -28.09 -9.42 -46.72
C GLY A 316 -27.19 -9.01 -45.55
N ASN A 317 -26.19 -8.16 -45.76
CA ASN A 317 -25.34 -7.63 -44.69
C ASN A 317 -26.05 -6.50 -43.94
N TYR A 318 -25.77 -6.37 -42.65
CA TYR A 318 -26.30 -5.26 -41.86
C TYR A 318 -25.66 -3.94 -42.26
N VAL A 319 -26.50 -2.92 -42.43
CA VAL A 319 -26.08 -1.57 -42.82
C VAL A 319 -25.78 -0.76 -41.56
N PHE A 320 -24.71 0.04 -41.60
CA PHE A 320 -24.34 0.97 -40.54
C PHE A 320 -24.39 2.40 -41.06
N CYS A 321 -24.76 3.34 -40.20
CA CYS A 321 -24.92 4.74 -40.56
C CYS A 321 -23.56 5.35 -40.91
N PRO A 322 -23.40 5.94 -42.11
CA PRO A 322 -22.17 6.63 -42.44
C PRO A 322 -22.06 7.92 -41.63
N VAL A 323 -20.85 8.28 -41.21
CA VAL A 323 -20.59 9.55 -40.54
C VAL A 323 -20.83 10.73 -41.49
N GLU A 324 -21.34 11.84 -40.96
CA GLU A 324 -21.45 13.10 -41.69
C GLU A 324 -20.08 13.76 -41.79
N ARG A 325 -19.74 14.25 -42.99
CA ARG A 325 -18.48 14.94 -43.28
C ARG A 325 -18.78 16.28 -43.95
N ASP A 326 -18.01 17.30 -43.61
CA ASP A 326 -18.12 18.62 -44.21
C ASP A 326 -17.50 18.66 -45.63
N ASN A 327 -17.58 19.82 -46.29
CA ASN A 327 -17.04 20.00 -47.65
C ASN A 327 -15.51 19.83 -47.73
N SER A 328 -14.80 19.81 -46.60
CA SER A 328 -13.37 19.55 -46.50
C SER A 328 -13.05 18.09 -46.13
N GLY A 329 -14.06 17.25 -45.94
CA GLY A 329 -13.90 15.84 -45.58
C GLY A 329 -13.88 15.55 -44.07
N LYS A 330 -13.84 16.59 -43.23
CA LYS A 330 -13.77 16.42 -41.78
C LYS A 330 -15.10 15.95 -41.21
N ILE A 331 -15.02 15.08 -40.20
CA ILE A 331 -16.19 14.57 -39.48
C ILE A 331 -16.93 15.73 -38.80
N VAL A 332 -18.21 15.87 -39.12
CA VAL A 332 -19.11 16.83 -38.47
C VAL A 332 -19.38 16.35 -37.05
N ARG A 333 -19.27 17.26 -36.08
CA ARG A 333 -19.52 17.00 -34.67
C ARG A 333 -20.67 17.87 -34.16
N SER A 334 -21.45 17.34 -33.23
CA SER A 334 -22.46 18.11 -32.49
C SER A 334 -21.78 19.20 -31.63
N PRO A 335 -22.53 20.18 -31.11
CA PRO A 335 -21.99 21.18 -30.16
C PRO A 335 -21.29 20.56 -28.94
N ASP A 336 -21.72 19.37 -28.54
CA ASP A 336 -21.13 18.61 -27.43
C ASP A 336 -19.88 17.82 -27.82
N GLY A 337 -19.50 17.80 -29.11
CA GLY A 337 -18.30 17.17 -29.65
C GLY A 337 -18.47 15.73 -30.17
N VAL A 338 -19.70 15.20 -30.19
CA VAL A 338 -20.02 13.83 -30.63
C VAL A 338 -20.11 13.77 -32.15
N PRO A 339 -19.54 12.74 -32.83
CA PRO A 339 -19.70 12.57 -34.27
C PRO A 339 -21.17 12.49 -34.70
N VAL A 340 -21.53 13.19 -35.77
CA VAL A 340 -22.87 13.16 -36.35
C VAL A 340 -22.91 12.07 -37.41
N PHE A 341 -23.91 11.18 -37.34
CA PHE A 341 -24.11 10.12 -38.32
C PHE A 341 -25.33 10.42 -39.19
N LYS A 342 -25.21 10.16 -40.49
CA LYS A 342 -26.33 10.26 -41.43
C LYS A 342 -27.31 9.14 -41.12
N GLN A 343 -28.48 9.49 -40.62
CA GLN A 343 -29.57 8.53 -40.54
C GLN A 343 -29.99 8.19 -41.99
N PRO A 344 -30.12 6.90 -42.34
CA PRO A 344 -30.74 6.55 -43.61
C PRO A 344 -32.14 7.16 -43.61
N LEU A 345 -32.44 7.96 -44.64
CA LEU A 345 -33.80 8.44 -44.85
C LEU A 345 -34.71 7.22 -44.95
N LEU A 346 -35.65 7.12 -44.02
CA LEU A 346 -36.76 6.18 -44.07
C LEU A 346 -37.55 6.49 -45.37
N VAL A 347 -37.36 5.67 -46.41
CA VAL A 347 -38.20 5.69 -47.62
C VAL A 347 -39.21 4.57 -47.54
#